data_AF-A0A837HFE9-F1
#
_entry.id   AF-A0A837HFE9-F1
#
_cell.length_a   1.000
_cell.length_b   1.000
_cell.length_c   1.000
_cell.angle_alpha   90.00
_cell.angle_beta   90.00
_cell.angle_gamma   90.00
#
_symmetry.space_group_name_H-M   'P 1'
#
loop_
_entity.id
_entity.type
_entity.pdbx_description
1 polymer ?
#
loop_
_entity_poly.entity_id
_entity_poly.type
_entity_poly.pdbx_seq_one_letter_code
_entity_poly.pdbx_strand_id
1 'polypeptide(L)'
;MVYLFSLIGPFFLLLVEKFLPYPYFIEELYKLFLAKSTSSTRVVIILGFLFSFSEAVFYFLNPNPSFFRFLVVTPMHITTLLVMQYFNEIQLRHKRNLWWLGLTLAILIHYLFNQISLAGSEPVM
;
A
#
# COMPACT_ATOMS: atom_id res chain seq x y z
N MET A 1 -6.02 -16.47 -5.81
CA MET A 1 -6.98 -15.46 -5.30
C MET A 1 -6.28 -14.22 -4.76
N VAL A 2 -5.33 -14.33 -3.83
CA VAL A 2 -4.64 -13.15 -3.23
C VAL A 2 -4.00 -12.21 -4.27
N TYR A 3 -3.35 -12.75 -5.32
CA TYR A 3 -2.77 -11.93 -6.40
C TYR A 3 -3.79 -11.15 -7.23
N LEU A 4 -4.97 -11.73 -7.47
CA LEU A 4 -6.05 -11.07 -8.21
C LEU A 4 -6.57 -9.87 -7.39
N PHE A 5 -6.76 -10.09 -6.09
CA PHE A 5 -7.17 -9.05 -5.17
C PHE A 5 -6.13 -7.92 -5.06
N SER A 6 -4.83 -8.20 -5.02
CA SER A 6 -3.81 -7.12 -5.02
C SER A 6 -3.77 -6.33 -6.32
N LEU A 7 -4.14 -6.93 -7.46
CA LEU A 7 -4.16 -6.23 -8.73
C LEU A 7 -5.42 -5.35 -8.86
N ILE A 8 -6.58 -5.86 -8.46
CA ILE A 8 -7.85 -5.14 -8.61
C ILE A 8 -8.13 -4.20 -7.44
N GLY A 9 -7.61 -4.49 -6.24
CA GLY A 9 -7.84 -3.70 -5.02
C GLY A 9 -7.59 -2.19 -5.17
N PRO A 10 -6.44 -1.77 -5.72
CA PRO A 10 -6.17 -0.37 -6.04
C PRO A 10 -7.24 0.30 -6.91
N PHE A 11 -7.91 -0.44 -7.81
CA PHE A 11 -9.00 0.09 -8.64
C PHE A 11 -10.22 0.49 -7.80
N PHE A 12 -10.56 -0.31 -6.79
CA PHE A 12 -11.63 0.04 -5.86
C PHE A 12 -11.23 1.19 -4.94
N LEU A 13 -9.98 1.23 -4.52
CA LEU A 13 -9.46 2.31 -3.68
C LEU A 13 -9.55 3.66 -4.38
N LEU A 14 -9.34 3.73 -5.70
CA LEU A 14 -9.53 4.95 -6.50
C LEU A 14 -10.97 5.47 -6.53
N LEU A 15 -11.96 4.59 -6.55
CA LEU A 15 -13.35 5.03 -6.36
C LEU A 15 -13.52 5.63 -4.97
N VAL A 16 -12.89 5.03 -3.97
CA VAL A 16 -12.94 5.49 -2.59
C VAL A 16 -12.21 6.83 -2.39
N GLU A 17 -11.08 7.08 -3.08
CA GLU A 17 -10.34 8.35 -2.99
C GLU A 17 -11.18 9.56 -3.42
N LYS A 18 -12.08 9.36 -4.41
CA LYS A 18 -12.98 10.44 -4.84
C LYS A 18 -14.02 10.84 -3.79
N PHE A 19 -14.32 9.96 -2.83
CA PHE A 19 -15.38 10.17 -1.85
C PHE A 19 -14.86 10.34 -0.41
N LEU A 20 -13.60 9.98 -0.11
CA LEU A 20 -13.06 10.00 1.24
C LEU A 20 -11.78 10.82 1.37
N PRO A 21 -11.65 11.63 2.44
CA PRO A 21 -10.51 12.53 2.63
C PRO A 21 -9.19 11.84 2.96
N TYR A 22 -9.19 10.54 3.29
CA TYR A 22 -8.01 9.79 3.72
C TYR A 22 -7.88 8.45 2.99
N PRO A 23 -7.59 8.46 1.67
CA PRO A 23 -7.56 7.26 0.85
C PRO A 23 -6.52 6.22 1.29
N TYR A 24 -5.34 6.70 1.70
CA TYR A 24 -4.23 5.87 2.18
C TYR A 24 -4.65 4.98 3.37
N PHE A 25 -5.55 5.44 4.25
CA PHE A 25 -6.00 4.66 5.41
C PHE A 25 -6.73 3.38 4.97
N ILE A 26 -7.60 3.50 3.98
CA ILE A 26 -8.41 2.39 3.49
C ILE A 26 -7.56 1.44 2.66
N GLU A 27 -6.60 1.98 1.92
CA GLU A 27 -5.62 1.18 1.21
C GLU A 27 -4.81 0.31 2.17
N GLU A 28 -4.30 0.88 3.25
CA GLU A 28 -3.55 0.11 4.25
C GLU A 28 -4.42 -0.93 4.97
N LEU A 29 -5.69 -0.62 5.25
CA LEU A 29 -6.63 -1.62 5.76
C LEU A 29 -6.83 -2.80 4.80
N TYR A 30 -6.95 -2.50 3.51
CA TYR A 30 -7.12 -3.52 2.48
C TYR A 30 -5.85 -4.37 2.32
N LYS A 31 -4.67 -3.73 2.32
CA LYS A 31 -3.37 -4.42 2.34
C LYS A 31 -3.21 -5.32 3.55
N LEU A 32 -3.65 -4.88 4.74
CA LEU A 32 -3.58 -5.68 5.96
C LEU A 32 -4.34 -7.00 5.81
N PHE A 33 -5.53 -6.97 5.20
CA PHE A 33 -6.31 -8.18 4.93
C PHE A 33 -5.52 -9.15 4.05
N LEU A 34 -4.88 -8.66 2.99
CA LEU A 34 -4.06 -9.49 2.10
C LEU A 34 -2.77 -9.98 2.78
N ALA A 35 -2.09 -9.13 3.55
CA ALA A 35 -0.89 -9.49 4.31
C ALA A 35 -1.18 -10.56 5.37
N LYS A 36 -2.38 -10.58 5.95
CA LYS A 36 -2.81 -11.65 6.88
C LYS A 36 -3.10 -12.98 6.19
N SER A 37 -3.38 -12.96 4.89
CA SER A 37 -3.72 -14.17 4.12
C SER A 37 -2.50 -15.02 3.71
N THR A 38 -1.29 -14.55 3.98
CA THR A 38 -0.03 -15.23 3.61
C THR A 38 1.05 -14.99 4.66
N SER A 39 1.89 -15.99 4.91
CA SER A 39 3.12 -15.87 5.72
C SER A 39 4.38 -15.83 4.87
N SER A 40 4.24 -15.90 3.54
CA SER A 40 5.39 -15.92 2.64
C SER A 40 5.82 -14.50 2.27
N THR A 41 7.02 -14.12 2.71
CA THR A 41 7.64 -12.82 2.37
C THR A 41 7.73 -12.61 0.86
N ARG A 42 7.97 -13.66 0.07
CA ARG A 42 8.01 -13.56 -1.39
C ARG A 42 6.65 -13.14 -1.94
N VAL A 43 5.57 -13.72 -1.42
CA VAL A 43 4.20 -13.34 -1.81
C VAL A 43 3.96 -11.89 -1.44
N VAL A 44 4.33 -11.47 -0.23
CA VAL A 44 4.15 -10.10 0.25
C VAL A 44 4.89 -9.07 -0.64
N ILE A 45 6.12 -9.36 -1.05
CA ILE A 45 6.87 -8.51 -2.00
C ILE A 45 6.14 -8.42 -3.34
N ILE A 46 5.64 -9.55 -3.86
CA ILE A 46 4.86 -9.57 -5.11
C ILE A 46 3.58 -8.73 -4.95
N LEU A 47 2.87 -8.84 -3.82
CA LEU A 47 1.69 -8.01 -3.56
C LEU A 47 2.05 -6.53 -3.59
N GLY A 48 3.14 -6.11 -2.92
CA GLY A 48 3.59 -4.72 -2.94
C GLY A 48 3.89 -4.23 -4.36
N PHE A 49 4.56 -5.05 -5.16
CA PHE A 49 4.78 -4.75 -6.58
C PHE A 49 3.47 -4.62 -7.36
N LEU A 50 2.51 -5.53 -7.18
CA LEU A 50 1.21 -5.50 -7.87
C LEU A 50 0.37 -4.28 -7.48
N PHE A 51 0.40 -3.86 -6.22
CA PHE A 51 -0.25 -2.61 -5.78
C PHE A 51 0.34 -1.41 -6.53
N SER A 52 1.67 -1.31 -6.51
CA SER A 52 2.40 -0.21 -7.14
C SER A 52 2.21 -0.18 -8.66
N PHE A 53 2.16 -1.37 -9.28
CA PHE A 53 1.87 -1.50 -10.70
C PHE A 53 0.46 -1.02 -11.04
N SER A 54 -0.52 -1.43 -10.25
CA SER A 54 -1.91 -1.02 -10.46
C SER A 54 -2.07 0.49 -10.29
N GLU A 55 -1.47 1.07 -9.25
CA GLU A 55 -1.41 2.52 -9.05
C GLU A 55 -0.73 3.23 -10.23
N ALA A 56 0.41 2.72 -10.70
CA ALA A 56 1.10 3.29 -11.86
C ALA A 56 0.24 3.24 -13.13
N VAL A 57 -0.46 2.13 -13.40
CA VAL A 57 -1.39 2.02 -14.54
C VAL A 57 -2.45 3.10 -14.50
N PHE A 58 -2.95 3.45 -13.31
CA PHE A 58 -3.87 4.59 -13.17
C PHE A 58 -3.22 5.94 -13.42
N TYR A 59 -2.00 6.16 -12.93
CA TYR A 59 -1.26 7.38 -13.26
C TYR A 59 -0.85 7.45 -14.74
N PHE A 60 -0.73 6.32 -15.44
CA PHE A 60 -0.54 6.30 -16.91
C PHE A 60 -1.76 6.82 -17.68
N LEU A 61 -2.94 6.85 -17.07
CA LEU A 61 -4.11 7.52 -17.65
C LEU A 61 -4.09 9.04 -17.43
N ASN A 62 -3.17 9.56 -16.61
CA ASN A 62 -2.94 11.00 -16.46
C ASN A 62 -1.93 11.51 -17.51
N PRO A 63 -2.02 12.79 -17.90
CA PRO A 63 -1.22 13.35 -19.01
C PRO A 63 0.29 13.43 -18.75
N ASN A 64 0.75 13.19 -17.51
CA ASN A 64 2.18 13.24 -17.18
C ASN A 64 2.62 12.01 -16.38
N PRO A 65 2.71 10.84 -17.03
CA PRO A 65 3.12 9.62 -16.37
C PRO A 65 4.63 9.61 -16.11
N SER A 66 5.00 9.62 -14.84
CA SER A 66 6.40 9.53 -14.44
C SER A 66 6.74 8.09 -14.07
N PHE A 67 7.52 7.40 -14.91
CA PHE A 67 8.15 6.11 -14.56
C PHE A 67 8.92 6.19 -13.23
N PHE A 68 9.48 7.37 -12.93
CA PHE A 68 10.13 7.64 -11.64
C PHE A 68 9.16 7.52 -10.46
N ARG A 69 7.89 7.92 -10.62
CA ARG A 69 6.88 7.73 -9.58
C ARG A 69 6.67 6.25 -9.25
N PHE A 70 6.57 5.39 -10.26
CA PHE A 70 6.46 3.94 -10.05
C PHE A 70 7.67 3.40 -9.27
N LEU A 71 8.89 3.83 -9.61
CA LEU A 71 10.11 3.42 -8.90
C LEU A 71 10.14 3.85 -7.44
N VAL A 72 9.58 5.02 -7.11
CA VAL A 72 9.59 5.56 -5.74
C VAL A 72 8.42 5.03 -4.91
N VAL A 73 7.27 4.84 -5.52
CA VAL A 73 6.06 4.28 -4.91
C VAL A 73 6.25 2.79 -4.59
N THR A 74 6.92 2.03 -5.46
CA THR A 74 7.10 0.58 -5.27
C THR A 74 7.74 0.17 -3.93
N PRO A 75 8.88 0.76 -3.52
CA PRO A 75 9.46 0.54 -2.21
C PRO A 75 8.50 0.84 -1.06
N MET A 76 7.63 1.85 -1.19
CA MET A 76 6.66 2.20 -0.16
C MET A 76 5.60 1.10 0.04
N HIS A 77 4.95 0.59 -1.02
CA HIS A 77 3.96 -0.49 -0.87
C HIS A 77 4.59 -1.79 -0.36
N ILE A 78 5.81 -2.10 -0.81
CA ILE A 78 6.54 -3.27 -0.30
C ILE A 78 6.84 -3.08 1.19
N THR A 79 7.32 -1.91 1.60
CA THR A 79 7.67 -1.62 3.00
C THR A 79 6.46 -1.68 3.92
N THR A 80 5.35 -1.04 3.54
CA THR A 80 4.11 -1.05 4.32
C THR A 80 3.57 -2.46 4.55
N LEU A 81 3.53 -3.29 3.50
CA LEU A 81 3.13 -4.69 3.61
C LEU A 81 4.10 -5.54 4.44
N LEU A 82 5.41 -5.35 4.29
CA LEU A 82 6.42 -6.07 5.08
C LEU A 82 6.33 -5.72 6.57
N VAL A 83 6.09 -4.45 6.90
CA VAL A 83 5.84 -4.01 8.28
C VAL A 83 4.61 -4.71 8.85
N MET A 84 3.50 -4.76 8.12
CA MET A 84 2.31 -5.49 8.57
C MET A 84 2.58 -6.98 8.74
N GLN A 85 3.30 -7.60 7.80
CA GLN A 85 3.68 -9.01 7.89
C GLN A 85 4.51 -9.28 9.15
N TYR A 86 5.51 -8.44 9.43
CA TYR A 86 6.37 -8.57 10.60
C TYR A 86 5.57 -8.60 11.91
N PHE A 87 4.67 -7.64 12.12
CA PHE A 87 3.83 -7.61 13.31
C PHE A 87 2.80 -8.74 13.37
N ASN A 88 2.26 -9.18 12.23
CA ASN A 88 1.39 -10.35 12.16
C ASN A 88 2.15 -11.64 12.55
N GLU A 89 3.40 -11.80 12.11
CA GLU A 89 4.22 -12.96 12.47
C GLU A 89 4.58 -12.98 13.96
N ILE A 90 4.94 -11.84 14.54
CA ILE A 90 5.17 -11.74 16.00
C ILE A 90 3.90 -12.13 16.75
N GLN A 91 2.74 -11.67 16.28
CA GLN A 91 1.47 -12.02 16.87
C GLN A 91 1.22 -13.53 16.84
N LEU A 92 1.48 -14.20 15.71
CA LEU A 92 1.32 -15.64 15.60
C LEU A 92 2.30 -16.41 16.51
N ARG A 93 3.56 -15.95 16.63
CA ARG A 93 4.59 -16.60 17.47
C ARG A 93 4.36 -16.41 18.96
N HIS A 94 4.00 -15.21 19.40
CA HIS A 94 3.90 -14.86 20.82
C HIS A 94 2.45 -14.80 21.33
N LYS A 95 1.46 -15.13 20.49
CA LYS A 95 0.02 -15.02 20.78
C LYS A 95 -0.41 -13.63 21.30
N ARG A 96 0.36 -12.59 20.98
CA ARG A 96 0.11 -11.22 21.41
C ARG A 96 -0.51 -10.44 20.28
N ASN A 97 -1.61 -9.74 20.54
CA ASN A 97 -2.33 -8.98 19.54
C ASN A 97 -1.57 -7.69 19.17
N LEU A 98 -0.75 -7.74 18.11
CA LEU A 98 0.13 -6.63 17.68
C LEU A 98 -0.12 -6.16 16.23
N TRP A 99 -1.08 -6.75 15.51
CA TRP A 99 -1.36 -6.34 14.13
C TRP A 99 -1.68 -4.84 13.98
N TRP A 100 -2.27 -4.22 15.00
CA TRP A 100 -2.61 -2.81 14.99
C TRP A 100 -1.37 -1.90 14.96
N LEU A 101 -0.25 -2.31 15.57
CA LEU A 101 1.01 -1.58 15.47
C LEU A 101 1.55 -1.59 14.03
N GLY A 102 1.48 -2.75 13.37
CA GLY A 102 1.87 -2.89 11.97
C GLY A 102 1.01 -2.02 11.05
N LEU A 103 -0.30 -2.00 11.27
CA LEU A 103 -1.23 -1.14 10.52
C LEU A 103 -0.93 0.35 10.76
N THR A 104 -0.80 0.78 12.02
CA THR A 104 -0.51 2.19 12.36
C THR A 104 0.81 2.65 11.75
N LEU A 105 1.85 1.82 11.81
CA LEU A 105 3.16 2.15 11.24
C LEU A 105 3.10 2.22 9.71
N ALA A 106 2.38 1.30 9.06
CA ALA A 106 2.18 1.34 7.61
C ALA A 106 1.41 2.59 7.15
N ILE A 107 0.34 2.95 7.86
CA ILE A 107 -0.41 4.20 7.61
C ILE A 107 0.50 5.42 7.75
N LEU A 108 1.34 5.45 8.79
CA LEU A 108 2.27 6.55 9.01
C LEU A 108 3.30 6.66 7.89
N ILE A 109 3.88 5.53 7.46
CA ILE A 109 4.84 5.49 6.35
C ILE A 109 4.19 6.00 5.06
N HIS A 110 3.01 5.50 4.72
CA HIS A 110 2.28 5.91 3.52
C HIS A 110 1.91 7.41 3.58
N TYR A 111 1.37 7.87 4.71
CA TYR A 111 1.06 9.28 4.91
C TYR A 111 2.29 10.18 4.71
N LEU A 112 3.41 9.87 5.36
CA LEU A 112 4.66 10.64 5.23
C LEU A 112 5.18 10.62 3.80
N PHE A 113 5.10 9.48 3.12
CA PHE A 113 5.47 9.35 1.72
C PHE A 113 4.63 10.28 0.82
N ASN A 114 3.31 10.31 1.01
CA ASN A 114 2.43 11.20 0.27
C ASN A 114 2.75 12.67 0.53
N GLN A 115 3.02 13.07 1.77
CA GLN A 115 3.42 14.45 2.09
C GLN A 115 4.73 14.84 1.42
N ILE A 116 5.74 13.96 1.42
CA ILE A 116 7.04 14.22 0.77
C ILE A 116 6.88 14.27 -0.76
N SER A 117 6.09 13.36 -1.33
CA SER A 117 5.84 13.33 -2.77
C SER A 117 5.07 14.57 -3.23
N LEU A 118 4.07 15.02 -2.46
CA LEU A 118 3.30 16.23 -2.74
C LEU A 118 4.11 17.51 -2.50
N ALA A 119 5.07 17.50 -1.58
CA ALA A 119 6.00 18.62 -1.40
C ALA A 119 6.97 18.80 -2.59
N GLY A 120 7.16 17.76 -3.41
CA GLY A 120 8.05 17.76 -4.58
C GLY A 120 7.36 17.96 -5.93
N SER A 121 6.04 17.79 -6.01
CA SER A 121 5.21 18.09 -7.18
C SER A 121 4.40 19.35 -6.90
N GLU A 122 4.41 20.35 -7.78
CA GLU A 122 3.47 21.48 -7.66
C GLU A 122 2.03 21.00 -7.38
N PRO A 123 1.24 21.74 -6.58
CA PRO A 123 -0.09 21.31 -6.17
C PRO A 123 -0.94 21.05 -7.41
N VAL A 124 -1.29 19.78 -7.62
CA VAL A 124 -2.30 19.39 -8.60
C VAL A 124 -3.64 19.67 -7.94
N MET A 125 -4.24 20.81 -8.30
CA MET A 125 -5.64 21.13 -8.07
C MET A 125 -6.56 20.11 -8.74
#